data_AF-R6HG39-F1
#
_entry.id   AF-R6HG39-F1
#
_cell.length_a   1.000
_cell.length_b   1.000
_cell.length_c   1.000
_cell.angle_alpha   90.00
_cell.angle_beta   90.00
_cell.angle_gamma   90.00
#
_symmetry.space_group_name_H-M   'P 1'
#
loop_
_entity.id
_entity.type
_entity.pdbx_description
1 polymer ?
#
loop_
_entity_poly.entity_id
_entity_poly.type
_entity_poly.pdbx_seq_one_letter_code
_entity_poly.pdbx_strand_id
1 'polypeptide(L)'
;MRHHDRCEHVPRCSILANQRGCAKDKQINRKKVEQIETILGILIPFLGTTMGAACVLFVKNNLGNLVQRCLAGFAAGVMVAASIWSLLIPAIEQSASMGALSFFPAFAGFWLGVLFLLALDHLIPHLHVGSEQSEGPKSKLSRTTMMVLAVTLHNIPEGMAVGVMYAGFLAGNAQITAASALALSLGIAIQNFPEGAIISMPLRAEGMSRRKAFAGGVVSGIVEPIGAVLTIIGSQLIIAALPYLLSFAAGAMLYVVVEELMPELSQGKHSNLGTVFFSIGFSLMMILDVALG
;
A
#
# COMPACT_ATOMS: atom_id res chain seq x y z
N MET A 1 72.53 29.66 8.27
CA MET A 1 71.15 29.54 8.79
C MET A 1 70.38 28.65 7.84
N ARG A 2 69.84 27.53 8.33
CA ARG A 2 69.04 26.55 7.58
C ARG A 2 67.61 27.08 7.47
N HIS A 3 67.00 27.01 6.29
CA HIS A 3 65.57 26.73 6.17
C HIS A 3 65.38 25.82 4.96
N HIS A 4 64.99 24.58 5.25
CA HIS A 4 64.59 23.56 4.29
C HIS A 4 63.10 23.76 4.00
N ASP A 5 62.76 24.15 2.77
CA ASP A 5 61.43 23.94 2.23
C ASP A 5 61.28 22.46 1.85
N ARG A 6 60.69 21.67 2.77
CA ARG A 6 60.18 20.34 2.44
C ARG A 6 58.82 20.52 1.80
N CYS A 7 58.78 20.55 0.46
CA CYS A 7 57.58 20.19 -0.28
C CYS A 7 57.29 18.70 -0.02
N GLU A 8 56.31 18.40 0.83
CA GLU A 8 55.75 17.06 0.95
C GLU A 8 55.09 16.69 -0.38
N HIS A 9 55.78 15.87 -1.17
CA HIS A 9 55.17 15.12 -2.26
C HIS A 9 54.23 14.06 -1.65
N VAL A 10 53.00 14.46 -1.34
CA VAL A 10 51.92 13.49 -1.19
C VAL A 10 51.73 12.85 -2.58
N PRO A 11 51.97 11.54 -2.74
CA PRO A 11 51.87 10.91 -4.04
C PRO A 11 50.43 11.09 -4.56
N ARG A 12 50.25 11.70 -5.73
CA ARG A 12 48.94 11.89 -6.38
C ARG A 12 48.09 10.60 -6.41
N CYS A 13 48.75 9.44 -6.39
CA CYS A 13 48.15 8.12 -6.31
C CYS A 13 47.42 7.85 -4.96
N SER A 14 47.94 8.33 -3.82
CA SER A 14 47.29 8.15 -2.50
C SER A 14 46.06 9.03 -2.34
N ILE A 15 46.07 10.26 -2.87
CA ILE A 15 44.91 11.16 -2.85
C ILE A 15 43.78 10.59 -3.73
N LEU A 16 44.09 10.10 -4.93
CA LEU A 16 43.12 9.47 -5.82
C LEU A 16 42.59 8.15 -5.26
N ALA A 17 43.42 7.33 -4.61
CA ALA A 17 42.99 6.13 -3.92
C ALA A 17 42.06 6.45 -2.73
N ASN A 18 42.37 7.50 -1.96
CA ASN A 18 41.55 7.96 -0.84
C ASN A 18 40.21 8.55 -1.32
N GLN A 19 40.21 9.30 -2.43
CA GLN A 19 38.99 9.82 -3.07
C GLN A 19 38.11 8.69 -3.63
N ARG A 20 38.70 7.66 -4.26
CA ARG A 20 37.97 6.47 -4.73
C ARG A 20 37.42 5.64 -3.58
N GLY A 21 38.16 5.51 -2.47
CA GLY A 21 37.70 4.87 -1.23
C GLY A 21 36.50 5.62 -0.65
N CYS A 22 36.62 6.93 -0.46
CA CYS A 22 35.54 7.77 0.04
C CYS A 22 34.30 7.76 -0.87
N ALA A 23 34.47 7.73 -2.20
CA ALA A 23 33.35 7.63 -3.14
C ALA A 23 32.63 6.28 -3.08
N LYS A 24 33.39 5.17 -2.96
CA LYS A 24 32.83 3.82 -2.77
C LYS A 24 32.10 3.72 -1.43
N ASP A 25 32.66 4.24 -0.35
CA ASP A 25 32.03 4.23 0.98
C ASP A 25 30.74 5.04 1.01
N LYS A 26 30.73 6.22 0.36
CA LYS A 26 29.51 7.02 0.18
C LYS A 26 28.44 6.29 -0.64
N GLN A 27 28.84 5.58 -1.70
CA GLN A 27 27.91 4.82 -2.53
C GLN A 27 27.34 3.60 -1.78
N ILE A 28 28.16 2.90 -1.00
CA ILE A 28 27.73 1.77 -0.17
C ILE A 28 26.77 2.25 0.92
N ASN A 29 27.11 3.34 1.61
CA ASN A 29 26.23 3.92 2.63
C ASN A 29 24.91 4.38 2.04
N ARG A 30 24.92 5.01 0.86
CA ARG A 30 23.69 5.41 0.17
C ARG A 30 22.79 4.22 -0.16
N LYS A 31 23.33 3.16 -0.76
CA LYS A 31 22.56 1.94 -1.06
C LYS A 31 21.99 1.28 0.20
N LYS A 32 22.74 1.28 1.31
CA LYS A 32 22.24 0.76 2.59
C LYS A 32 21.08 1.59 3.13
N VAL A 33 21.15 2.92 3.03
CA VAL A 33 20.05 3.80 3.46
C VAL A 33 18.81 3.55 2.62
N GLU A 34 18.92 3.53 1.29
CA GLU A 34 17.80 3.25 0.37
C GLU A 34 17.14 1.89 0.65
N GLN A 35 17.94 0.87 0.99
CA GLN A 35 17.45 -0.45 1.39
C GLN A 35 16.69 -0.42 2.73
N ILE A 36 17.21 0.28 3.73
CA ILE A 36 16.55 0.41 5.04
C ILE A 36 15.23 1.16 4.88
N GLU A 37 15.21 2.26 4.14
CA GLU A 37 13.99 3.04 3.85
C GLU A 37 12.94 2.18 3.14
N THR A 38 13.36 1.37 2.17
CA THR A 38 12.48 0.44 1.47
C THR A 38 11.91 -0.61 2.41
N ILE A 39 12.75 -1.27 3.21
CA ILE A 39 12.31 -2.33 4.14
C ILE A 39 11.33 -1.77 5.17
N LEU A 40 11.61 -0.60 5.73
CA LEU A 40 10.70 0.05 6.67
C LEU A 40 9.39 0.43 5.97
N GLY A 41 9.49 1.03 4.79
CA GLY A 41 8.35 1.44 3.96
C GLY A 41 7.36 0.33 3.69
N ILE A 42 7.83 -0.82 3.19
CA ILE A 42 6.96 -1.96 2.85
C ILE A 42 6.32 -2.63 4.07
N LEU A 43 6.84 -2.38 5.29
CA LEU A 43 6.29 -2.94 6.53
C LEU A 43 5.29 -2.01 7.23
N ILE A 44 5.29 -0.72 6.90
CA ILE A 44 4.41 0.28 7.51
C ILE A 44 2.92 -0.07 7.33
N PRO A 45 2.41 -0.40 6.11
CA PRO A 45 1.04 -0.87 5.91
C PRO A 45 0.65 -2.02 6.84
N PHE A 46 1.52 -3.04 6.90
CA PHE A 46 1.28 -4.27 7.66
C PHE A 46 1.19 -4.01 9.16
N LEU A 47 1.99 -3.05 9.66
CA LEU A 47 1.89 -2.57 11.03
C LEU A 47 0.53 -1.92 11.29
N GLY A 48 0.01 -1.13 10.34
CA GLY A 48 -1.35 -0.58 10.39
C GLY A 48 -2.40 -1.66 10.57
N THR A 49 -2.42 -2.67 9.70
CA THR A 49 -3.36 -3.82 9.76
C THR A 49 -3.24 -4.57 11.09
N THR A 50 -2.00 -4.84 11.51
CA THR A 50 -1.70 -5.55 12.76
C THR A 50 -2.19 -4.77 13.98
N MET A 51 -1.96 -3.45 14.01
CA MET A 51 -2.40 -2.58 15.10
C MET A 51 -3.91 -2.45 15.15
N GLY A 52 -4.57 -2.34 14.00
CA GLY A 52 -6.02 -2.38 13.89
C GLY A 52 -6.61 -3.69 14.39
N ALA A 53 -6.03 -4.82 13.97
CA ALA A 53 -6.43 -6.14 14.44
C ALA A 53 -6.26 -6.32 15.95
N ALA A 54 -5.27 -5.65 16.56
CA ALA A 54 -5.03 -5.72 18.00
C ALA A 54 -6.18 -5.13 18.83
N CYS A 55 -7.04 -4.27 18.25
CA CYS A 55 -8.20 -3.73 18.94
C CYS A 55 -9.13 -4.82 19.50
N VAL A 56 -9.25 -5.98 18.83
CA VAL A 56 -10.07 -7.12 19.31
C VAL A 56 -9.61 -7.70 20.66
N LEU A 57 -8.36 -7.45 21.06
CA LEU A 57 -7.81 -7.94 22.32
C LEU A 57 -8.35 -7.13 23.51
N PHE A 58 -8.64 -5.83 23.28
CA PHE A 58 -9.04 -4.87 24.31
C PHE A 58 -10.53 -4.56 24.29
N VAL A 59 -11.14 -4.50 23.10
CA VAL A 59 -12.56 -4.18 22.95
C VAL A 59 -13.41 -5.40 23.32
N LYS A 60 -14.32 -5.21 24.28
CA LYS A 60 -15.16 -6.30 24.82
C LYS A 60 -16.37 -6.64 23.95
N ASN A 61 -16.87 -5.68 23.17
CA ASN A 61 -18.09 -5.76 22.37
C ASN A 61 -17.76 -5.62 20.87
N ASN A 62 -18.69 -6.03 20.01
CA ASN A 62 -18.57 -5.79 18.56
C ASN A 62 -18.62 -4.29 18.25
N LEU A 63 -18.03 -3.87 17.13
CA LEU A 63 -18.23 -2.53 16.60
C LEU A 63 -19.70 -2.33 16.28
N GLY A 64 -20.28 -1.21 16.72
CA GLY A 64 -21.61 -0.83 16.26
C GLY A 64 -21.57 -0.49 14.76
N ASN A 65 -22.68 -0.74 14.05
CA ASN A 65 -22.79 -0.50 12.60
C ASN A 65 -22.37 0.94 12.21
N LEU A 66 -22.60 1.91 13.08
CA LEU A 66 -22.18 3.29 12.81
C LEU A 66 -20.65 3.44 12.78
N VAL A 67 -19.94 2.79 13.71
CA VAL A 67 -18.48 2.84 13.77
C VAL A 67 -17.87 2.14 12.57
N GLN A 68 -18.38 0.95 12.20
CA GLN A 68 -17.95 0.25 10.99
C GLN A 68 -18.09 1.14 9.75
N ARG A 69 -19.22 1.83 9.60
CA ARG A 69 -19.44 2.74 8.45
C ARG A 69 -18.52 3.94 8.44
N CYS A 70 -18.20 4.51 9.60
CA CYS A 70 -17.20 5.59 9.68
C CYS A 70 -15.80 5.08 9.30
N LEU A 71 -15.42 3.90 9.80
CA LEU A 71 -14.13 3.28 9.52
C LEU A 71 -13.99 2.90 8.03
N ALA A 72 -14.99 2.24 7.46
CA ALA A 72 -15.04 1.88 6.04
C ALA A 72 -15.08 3.13 5.14
N GLY A 73 -15.87 4.14 5.50
CA GLY A 73 -15.89 5.41 4.78
C GLY A 73 -14.53 6.09 4.77
N PHE A 74 -13.88 6.19 5.93
CA PHE A 74 -12.52 6.74 6.03
C PHE A 74 -11.51 5.97 5.19
N ALA A 75 -11.54 4.63 5.25
CA ALA A 75 -10.66 3.77 4.47
C ALA A 75 -10.85 3.99 2.96
N ALA A 76 -12.10 3.98 2.49
CA ALA A 76 -12.43 4.26 1.09
C ALA A 76 -11.93 5.63 0.64
N GLY A 77 -12.08 6.66 1.47
CA GLY A 77 -11.59 8.00 1.17
C GLY A 77 -10.08 8.03 0.95
N VAL A 78 -9.32 7.41 1.85
CA VAL A 78 -7.85 7.30 1.73
C VAL A 78 -7.47 6.54 0.46
N MET A 79 -8.07 5.38 0.20
CA MET A 79 -7.73 4.55 -0.96
C MET A 79 -8.02 5.26 -2.30
N VAL A 80 -9.14 5.97 -2.42
CA VAL A 80 -9.47 6.74 -3.63
C VAL A 80 -8.44 7.84 -3.86
N ALA A 81 -8.11 8.60 -2.82
CA ALA A 81 -7.11 9.66 -2.93
C ALA A 81 -5.72 9.10 -3.27
N ALA A 82 -5.28 8.02 -2.61
CA ALA A 82 -4.02 7.35 -2.93
C ALA A 82 -3.96 6.86 -4.39
N SER A 83 -5.08 6.30 -4.89
CA SER A 83 -5.18 5.82 -6.27
C SER A 83 -5.02 6.95 -7.28
N ILE A 84 -5.56 8.14 -7.01
CA ILE A 84 -5.50 9.28 -7.90
C ILE A 84 -4.12 9.95 -7.84
N TRP A 85 -3.74 10.42 -6.65
CA TRP A 85 -2.57 11.29 -6.46
C TRP A 85 -1.27 10.52 -6.43
N SER A 86 -1.21 9.42 -5.68
CA SER A 86 0.05 8.70 -5.51
C SER A 86 0.35 7.70 -6.62
N LEU A 87 -0.63 7.36 -7.47
CA LEU A 87 -0.48 6.31 -8.49
C LEU A 87 -0.86 6.75 -9.91
N LEU A 88 -2.10 7.16 -10.17
CA LEU A 88 -2.55 7.47 -11.54
C LEU A 88 -1.87 8.72 -12.10
N ILE A 89 -1.78 9.80 -11.32
CA ILE A 89 -1.09 11.02 -11.75
C ILE A 89 0.39 10.73 -12.05
N PRO A 90 1.18 10.12 -11.13
CA PRO A 90 2.56 9.73 -11.41
C PRO A 90 2.72 8.81 -12.61
N ALA A 91 1.77 7.90 -12.88
CA ALA A 91 1.80 7.04 -14.06
C ALA A 91 1.68 7.84 -15.37
N ILE A 92 0.77 8.82 -15.41
CA ILE A 92 0.57 9.69 -16.58
C ILE A 92 1.79 10.61 -16.78
N GLU A 93 2.31 11.19 -15.70
CA GLU A 93 3.47 12.09 -15.75
C GLU A 93 4.74 11.38 -16.19
N GLN A 94 4.97 10.15 -15.74
CA GLN A 94 6.08 9.31 -16.22
C GLN A 94 5.96 8.96 -17.71
N SER A 95 4.74 9.01 -18.25
CA SER A 95 4.44 8.72 -19.65
C SER A 95 4.41 10.00 -20.52
N ALA A 96 4.84 11.15 -19.99
CA ALA A 96 4.79 12.44 -20.70
C ALA A 96 5.54 12.44 -22.05
N SER A 97 6.56 11.60 -22.22
CA SER A 97 7.30 11.45 -23.48
C SER A 97 6.42 10.95 -24.65
N MET A 98 5.26 10.36 -24.36
CA MET A 98 4.28 9.91 -25.36
C MET A 98 3.37 11.04 -25.88
N GLY A 99 3.55 12.28 -25.41
CA GLY A 99 2.72 13.42 -25.80
C GLY A 99 1.24 13.21 -25.48
N ALA A 100 0.36 13.35 -26.48
CA ALA A 100 -1.08 13.16 -26.32
C ALA A 100 -1.49 11.74 -25.90
N LEU A 101 -0.60 10.74 -26.01
CA LEU A 101 -0.85 9.35 -25.62
C LEU A 101 -0.34 8.99 -24.22
N SER A 102 0.09 9.97 -23.41
CA SER A 102 0.57 9.74 -22.03
C SER A 102 -0.46 9.09 -21.11
N PHE A 103 -1.75 9.20 -21.42
CA PHE A 103 -2.82 8.54 -20.68
C PHE A 103 -2.86 7.02 -20.93
N PHE A 104 -2.29 6.52 -22.03
CA PHE A 104 -2.51 5.13 -22.47
C PHE A 104 -1.94 4.10 -21.47
N PRO A 105 -0.71 4.24 -20.93
CA PRO A 105 -0.22 3.34 -19.91
C PRO A 105 -1.08 3.33 -18.65
N ALA A 106 -1.56 4.51 -18.22
CA ALA A 106 -2.44 4.64 -17.08
C ALA A 106 -3.80 3.97 -17.32
N PHE A 107 -4.39 4.19 -18.50
CA PHE A 107 -5.64 3.55 -18.90
C PHE A 107 -5.52 2.01 -18.96
N ALA A 108 -4.47 1.51 -19.61
CA ALA A 108 -4.26 0.08 -19.80
C ALA A 108 -3.99 -0.63 -18.47
N GLY A 109 -3.07 -0.08 -17.66
CA GLY A 109 -2.76 -0.66 -16.35
C GLY A 109 -3.98 -0.62 -15.43
N PHE A 110 -4.69 0.52 -15.36
CA PHE A 110 -5.93 0.65 -14.58
C PHE A 110 -6.94 -0.47 -14.89
N TRP A 111 -7.28 -0.66 -16.16
CA TRP A 111 -8.23 -1.71 -16.54
C TRP A 111 -7.69 -3.12 -16.28
N LEU A 112 -6.39 -3.35 -16.49
CA LEU A 112 -5.79 -4.63 -16.14
C LEU A 112 -5.89 -4.91 -14.63
N GLY A 113 -5.71 -3.89 -13.79
CA GLY A 113 -5.86 -4.00 -12.33
C GLY A 113 -7.31 -4.31 -11.92
N VAL A 114 -8.27 -3.57 -12.47
CA VAL A 114 -9.71 -3.81 -12.25
C VAL A 114 -10.10 -5.23 -12.67
N LEU A 115 -9.75 -5.63 -13.89
CA LEU A 115 -10.10 -6.95 -14.43
C LEU A 115 -9.39 -8.08 -13.68
N PHE A 116 -8.16 -7.85 -13.21
CA PHE A 116 -7.41 -8.81 -12.42
C PHE A 116 -8.12 -9.10 -11.10
N LEU A 117 -8.52 -8.07 -10.35
CA LEU A 117 -9.26 -8.30 -9.11
C LEU A 117 -10.65 -8.86 -9.36
N LEU A 118 -11.38 -8.36 -10.36
CA LEU A 118 -12.68 -8.93 -10.74
C LEU A 118 -12.56 -10.44 -11.05
N ALA A 119 -11.47 -10.86 -11.71
CA ALA A 119 -11.21 -12.26 -11.95
C ALA A 119 -10.91 -13.02 -10.65
N LEU A 120 -10.08 -12.48 -9.75
CA LEU A 120 -9.78 -13.13 -8.46
C LEU A 120 -11.02 -13.26 -7.59
N ASP A 121 -11.84 -12.22 -7.56
CA ASP A 121 -13.12 -12.15 -6.87
C ASP A 121 -14.07 -13.30 -7.30
N HIS A 122 -14.18 -13.54 -8.61
CA HIS A 122 -14.96 -14.64 -9.16
C HIS A 122 -14.33 -16.03 -8.96
N LEU A 123 -13.02 -16.11 -8.79
CA LEU A 123 -12.28 -17.38 -8.66
C LEU A 123 -12.12 -17.83 -7.21
N ILE A 124 -12.16 -16.92 -6.25
CA ILE A 124 -11.84 -17.19 -4.86
C ILE A 124 -13.13 -17.12 -4.03
N PRO A 125 -13.51 -18.21 -3.34
CA PRO A 125 -14.69 -18.21 -2.49
C PRO A 125 -14.47 -17.29 -1.28
N HIS A 126 -15.27 -16.24 -1.18
CA HIS A 126 -15.12 -15.24 -0.14
C HIS A 126 -16.49 -14.76 0.36
N LEU A 127 -16.47 -14.05 1.50
CA LEU A 127 -17.69 -13.54 2.12
C LEU A 127 -17.47 -12.15 2.69
N HIS A 128 -18.25 -11.20 2.20
CA HIS A 128 -18.29 -9.83 2.70
C HIS A 128 -18.88 -9.73 4.11
N VAL A 129 -18.36 -8.78 4.89
CA VAL A 129 -18.86 -8.51 6.25
C VAL A 129 -20.33 -8.10 6.15
N GLY A 130 -21.20 -8.80 6.89
CA GLY A 130 -22.64 -8.54 6.90
C GLY A 130 -23.44 -9.23 5.78
N SER A 131 -22.80 -9.94 4.85
CA SER A 131 -23.50 -10.76 3.85
C SER A 131 -23.84 -12.16 4.40
N GLU A 132 -24.97 -12.71 3.96
CA GLU A 132 -25.34 -14.12 4.16
C GLU A 132 -25.04 -15.01 2.94
N GLN A 133 -24.72 -14.40 1.78
CA GLN A 133 -24.43 -15.12 0.54
C GLN A 133 -22.93 -15.07 0.25
N SER A 134 -22.32 -16.25 0.08
CA SER A 134 -20.93 -16.38 -0.35
C SER A 134 -20.77 -16.07 -1.84
N GLU A 135 -19.73 -15.34 -2.19
CA GLU A 135 -19.35 -15.02 -3.57
C GLU A 135 -18.23 -15.98 -4.04
N GLY A 136 -18.04 -16.05 -5.36
CA GLY A 136 -17.13 -17.02 -5.99
C GLY A 136 -17.67 -18.47 -6.00
N PRO A 137 -16.79 -19.48 -6.19
CA PRO A 137 -17.20 -20.87 -6.31
C PRO A 137 -17.78 -21.44 -5.00
N LYS A 138 -18.72 -22.39 -5.09
CA LYS A 138 -19.23 -23.08 -3.89
C LYS A 138 -18.08 -23.75 -3.13
N SER A 139 -17.94 -23.42 -1.86
CA SER A 139 -16.83 -23.88 -1.02
C SER A 139 -17.32 -24.50 0.29
N LYS A 140 -16.49 -25.38 0.87
CA LYS A 140 -16.70 -25.96 2.20
C LYS A 140 -15.96 -25.20 3.31
N LEU A 141 -15.37 -24.04 2.98
CA LEU A 141 -14.66 -23.20 3.93
C LEU A 141 -15.61 -22.65 5.00
N SER A 142 -15.08 -22.42 6.21
CA SER A 142 -15.86 -21.75 7.25
C SER A 142 -16.10 -20.30 6.86
N ARG A 143 -17.20 -19.74 7.37
CA ARG A 143 -17.54 -18.31 7.21
C ARG A 143 -16.38 -17.39 7.56
N THR A 144 -15.74 -17.67 8.69
CA THR A 144 -14.56 -16.95 9.18
C THR A 144 -13.36 -17.02 8.24
N THR A 145 -13.14 -18.16 7.58
CA THR A 145 -12.07 -18.28 6.58
C THR A 145 -12.39 -17.49 5.33
N MET A 146 -13.64 -17.51 4.85
CA MET A 146 -14.06 -16.71 3.70
C MET A 146 -13.96 -15.20 3.95
N MET A 147 -14.21 -14.75 5.18
CA MET A 147 -14.00 -13.34 5.58
C MET A 147 -12.52 -12.96 5.63
N VAL A 148 -11.65 -13.83 6.16
CA VAL A 148 -10.19 -13.59 6.13
C VAL A 148 -9.69 -13.57 4.69
N LEU A 149 -10.20 -14.46 3.83
CA LEU A 149 -9.83 -14.51 2.42
C LEU A 149 -10.24 -13.27 1.64
N ALA A 150 -11.47 -12.76 1.84
CA ALA A 150 -11.93 -11.50 1.25
C ALA A 150 -10.87 -10.42 1.52
N VAL A 151 -10.57 -10.18 2.79
CA VAL A 151 -9.69 -9.08 3.16
C VAL A 151 -8.22 -9.33 2.76
N THR A 152 -7.82 -10.59 2.68
CA THR A 152 -6.53 -10.94 2.09
C THR A 152 -6.45 -10.49 0.62
N LEU A 153 -7.54 -10.55 -0.14
CA LEU A 153 -7.56 -10.04 -1.51
C LEU A 153 -7.46 -8.52 -1.57
N HIS A 154 -8.05 -7.81 -0.61
CA HIS A 154 -8.03 -6.34 -0.56
C HIS A 154 -6.63 -5.80 -0.28
N ASN A 155 -5.88 -6.53 0.56
CA ASN A 155 -4.51 -6.19 0.94
C ASN A 155 -3.46 -6.44 -0.16
N ILE A 156 -3.80 -7.22 -1.19
CA ILE A 156 -2.89 -7.45 -2.34
C ILE A 156 -2.61 -6.13 -3.10
N PRO A 157 -3.63 -5.40 -3.59
CA PRO A 157 -3.44 -4.10 -4.24
C PRO A 157 -2.61 -3.11 -3.43
N GLU A 158 -2.82 -3.04 -2.11
CA GLU A 158 -2.09 -2.14 -1.23
C GLU A 158 -0.60 -2.47 -1.16
N GLY A 159 -0.28 -3.75 -0.96
CA GLY A 159 1.08 -4.25 -1.02
C GLY A 159 1.73 -3.94 -2.36
N MET A 160 1.00 -4.18 -3.46
CA MET A 160 1.47 -3.86 -4.80
C MET A 160 1.73 -2.37 -4.98
N ALA A 161 0.82 -1.49 -4.53
CA ALA A 161 0.96 -0.04 -4.64
C ALA A 161 2.25 0.46 -3.97
N VAL A 162 2.51 0.04 -2.73
CA VAL A 162 3.74 0.37 -2.01
C VAL A 162 4.97 -0.22 -2.71
N GLY A 163 4.86 -1.46 -3.20
CA GLY A 163 5.90 -2.11 -3.98
C GLY A 163 6.31 -1.35 -5.24
N VAL A 164 5.34 -0.87 -6.05
CA VAL A 164 5.66 -0.11 -7.27
C VAL A 164 6.32 1.22 -6.91
N MET A 165 5.85 1.92 -5.88
CA MET A 165 6.45 3.19 -5.46
C MET A 165 7.90 3.01 -5.01
N TYR A 166 8.19 2.03 -4.15
CA TYR A 166 9.57 1.77 -3.77
C TYR A 166 10.42 1.21 -4.92
N ALA A 167 9.84 0.48 -5.86
CA ALA A 167 10.54 0.08 -7.08
C ALA A 167 10.95 1.28 -7.93
N GLY A 168 10.06 2.25 -8.11
CA GLY A 168 10.34 3.50 -8.80
C GLY A 168 11.42 4.34 -8.12
N PHE A 169 11.35 4.43 -6.79
CA PHE A 169 12.39 5.08 -5.97
C PHE A 169 13.76 4.41 -6.14
N LEU A 170 13.84 3.08 -6.02
CA LEU A 170 15.08 2.32 -6.19
C LEU A 170 15.63 2.37 -7.62
N ALA A 171 14.76 2.53 -8.61
CA ALA A 171 15.14 2.73 -10.01
C ALA A 171 15.67 4.14 -10.30
N GLY A 172 15.63 5.06 -9.32
CA GLY A 172 16.07 6.45 -9.48
C GLY A 172 15.12 7.27 -10.36
N ASN A 173 13.83 6.93 -10.36
CA ASN A 173 12.83 7.67 -11.12
C ASN A 173 12.69 9.09 -10.57
N ALA A 174 12.85 10.10 -11.43
CA ALA A 174 12.81 11.50 -11.01
C ALA A 174 11.46 11.94 -10.43
N GLN A 175 10.36 11.26 -10.79
CA GLN A 175 9.02 11.57 -10.31
C GLN A 175 8.65 10.83 -9.02
N ILE A 176 9.43 9.84 -8.59
CA ILE A 176 9.15 9.07 -7.37
C ILE A 176 10.27 9.30 -6.36
N THR A 177 9.93 10.03 -5.30
CA THR A 177 10.85 10.35 -4.19
C THR A 177 10.65 9.38 -3.03
N ALA A 178 11.66 9.24 -2.16
CA ALA A 178 11.52 8.51 -0.89
C ALA A 178 10.33 9.03 -0.05
N ALA A 179 10.11 10.34 -0.09
CA ALA A 179 9.07 11.00 0.67
C ALA A 179 7.66 10.69 0.11
N SER A 180 7.48 10.70 -1.22
CA SER A 180 6.22 10.26 -1.86
C SER A 180 5.91 8.77 -1.61
N ALA A 181 6.92 7.89 -1.66
CA ALA A 181 6.75 6.47 -1.34
C ALA A 181 6.39 6.24 0.14
N LEU A 182 7.02 7.01 1.04
CA LEU A 182 6.69 7.00 2.46
C LEU A 182 5.28 7.56 2.72
N ALA A 183 4.88 8.62 2.03
CA ALA A 183 3.55 9.21 2.14
C ALA A 183 2.46 8.21 1.77
N LEU A 184 2.63 7.49 0.65
CA LEU A 184 1.72 6.40 0.26
C LEU A 184 1.68 5.29 1.33
N SER A 185 2.85 4.87 1.81
CA SER A 185 2.94 3.81 2.83
C SER A 185 2.23 4.20 4.12
N LEU A 186 2.40 5.44 4.57
CA LEU A 186 1.72 5.99 5.74
C LEU A 186 0.22 6.12 5.52
N GLY A 187 -0.20 6.60 4.35
CA GLY A 187 -1.61 6.69 3.96
C GLY A 187 -2.30 5.33 4.06
N ILE A 188 -1.71 4.31 3.43
CA ILE A 188 -2.19 2.93 3.53
C ILE A 188 -2.17 2.46 4.99
N ALA A 189 -1.08 2.59 5.75
CA ALA A 189 -1.09 2.17 7.16
C ALA A 189 -2.20 2.83 8.02
N ILE A 190 -2.51 4.09 7.75
CA ILE A 190 -3.57 4.84 8.44
C ILE A 190 -4.95 4.26 8.14
N GLN A 191 -5.21 3.80 6.92
CA GLN A 191 -6.48 3.18 6.53
C GLN A 191 -6.56 1.70 6.93
N ASN A 192 -5.42 1.02 6.93
CA ASN A 192 -5.29 -0.38 7.33
C ASN A 192 -5.60 -0.60 8.81
N PHE A 193 -5.42 0.43 9.65
CA PHE A 193 -5.83 0.34 11.05
C PHE A 193 -7.36 0.18 11.22
N PRO A 194 -8.22 1.07 10.68
CA PRO A 194 -9.64 0.84 10.53
C PRO A 194 -10.00 -0.55 9.99
N GLU A 195 -9.34 -0.97 8.92
CA GLU A 195 -9.62 -2.24 8.26
C GLU A 195 -9.29 -3.45 9.15
N GLY A 196 -8.11 -3.51 9.74
CA GLY A 196 -7.72 -4.57 10.67
C GLY A 196 -8.70 -4.71 11.85
N ALA A 197 -9.27 -3.61 12.32
CA ALA A 197 -10.32 -3.62 13.34
C ALA A 197 -11.66 -4.19 12.79
N ILE A 198 -12.04 -3.80 11.58
CA ILE A 198 -13.24 -4.31 10.87
C ILE A 198 -13.13 -5.80 10.56
N ILE A 199 -11.93 -6.38 10.41
CA ILE A 199 -11.77 -7.84 10.21
C ILE A 199 -11.88 -8.60 11.54
N SER A 200 -11.05 -8.20 12.49
CA SER A 200 -10.83 -8.99 13.71
C SER A 200 -12.05 -9.00 14.63
N MET A 201 -12.82 -7.91 14.69
CA MET A 201 -14.00 -7.84 15.56
C MET A 201 -15.17 -8.72 15.09
N PRO A 202 -15.55 -8.75 13.80
CA PRO A 202 -16.50 -9.72 13.26
C PRO A 202 -16.05 -11.17 13.39
N LEU A 203 -14.77 -11.49 13.18
CA LEU A 203 -14.26 -12.86 13.44
C LEU A 203 -14.50 -13.29 14.89
N ARG A 204 -14.37 -12.35 15.84
CA ARG A 204 -14.73 -12.57 17.23
C ARG A 204 -16.23 -12.73 17.43
N ALA A 205 -17.06 -11.96 16.71
CA ALA A 205 -18.52 -12.07 16.72
C ALA A 205 -19.00 -13.45 16.24
N GLU A 206 -18.34 -14.01 15.23
CA GLU A 206 -18.57 -15.37 14.69
C GLU A 206 -18.05 -16.50 15.62
N GLY A 207 -17.63 -16.17 16.85
CA GLY A 207 -17.29 -17.14 17.89
C GLY A 207 -15.80 -17.49 18.01
N MET A 208 -14.90 -16.90 17.21
CA MET A 208 -13.46 -17.14 17.37
C MET A 208 -12.94 -16.59 18.71
N SER A 209 -11.92 -17.23 19.29
CA SER A 209 -11.25 -16.66 20.47
C SER A 209 -10.52 -15.36 20.11
N ARG A 210 -10.36 -14.42 21.05
CA ARG A 210 -9.70 -13.12 20.79
C ARG A 210 -8.34 -13.27 20.11
N ARG A 211 -7.55 -14.26 20.55
CA ARG A 211 -6.24 -14.56 19.96
C ARG A 211 -6.34 -15.06 18.52
N LYS A 212 -7.32 -15.92 18.22
CA LYS A 212 -7.55 -16.41 16.86
C LYS A 212 -8.08 -15.31 15.94
N ALA A 213 -8.96 -14.45 16.44
CA ALA A 213 -9.48 -13.32 15.68
C ALA A 213 -8.39 -12.28 15.37
N PHE A 214 -7.54 -11.96 16.35
CA PHE A 214 -6.33 -11.16 16.15
C PHE A 214 -5.41 -11.80 15.11
N ALA A 215 -5.10 -13.09 15.26
CA ALA A 215 -4.26 -13.81 14.30
C ALA A 215 -4.88 -13.80 12.89
N GLY A 216 -6.20 -13.88 12.75
CA GLY A 216 -6.90 -13.77 11.48
C GLY A 216 -6.65 -12.42 10.79
N GLY A 217 -6.74 -11.31 11.54
CA GLY A 217 -6.45 -9.97 11.01
C GLY A 217 -4.95 -9.74 10.71
N VAL A 218 -4.04 -10.34 11.48
CA VAL A 218 -2.61 -10.29 11.14
C VAL A 218 -2.33 -11.10 9.88
N VAL A 219 -2.89 -12.31 9.76
CA VAL A 219 -2.67 -13.18 8.60
C VAL A 219 -3.19 -12.54 7.31
N SER A 220 -4.34 -11.85 7.35
CA SER A 220 -4.82 -11.13 6.17
C SER A 220 -3.87 -10.03 5.73
N GLY A 221 -3.14 -9.37 6.64
CA GLY A 221 -2.17 -8.32 6.31
C GLY A 221 -0.81 -8.82 5.80
N ILE A 222 -0.46 -10.10 5.99
CA ILE A 222 0.86 -10.64 5.58
C ILE A 222 1.09 -10.50 4.07
N VAL A 223 0.02 -10.47 3.27
CA VAL A 223 0.14 -10.32 1.82
C VAL A 223 0.60 -8.94 1.38
N GLU A 224 0.51 -7.91 2.22
CA GLU A 224 0.97 -6.55 1.88
C GLU A 224 2.50 -6.52 1.64
N PRO A 225 3.37 -6.94 2.58
CA PRO A 225 4.81 -6.97 2.33
C PRO A 225 5.19 -7.99 1.26
N ILE A 226 4.45 -9.09 1.12
CA ILE A 226 4.68 -10.08 0.05
C ILE A 226 4.40 -9.43 -1.32
N GLY A 227 3.25 -8.78 -1.47
CA GLY A 227 2.86 -8.06 -2.68
C GLY A 227 3.87 -6.96 -3.03
N ALA A 228 4.35 -6.23 -2.01
CA ALA A 228 5.36 -5.20 -2.20
C ALA A 228 6.68 -5.79 -2.73
N VAL A 229 7.19 -6.85 -2.11
CA VAL A 229 8.43 -7.51 -2.54
C VAL A 229 8.30 -8.11 -3.94
N LEU A 230 7.20 -8.82 -4.23
CA LEU A 230 6.96 -9.40 -5.55
C LEU A 230 6.92 -8.32 -6.63
N THR A 231 6.28 -7.19 -6.34
CA THR A 231 6.19 -6.06 -7.25
C THR A 231 7.53 -5.37 -7.47
N ILE A 232 8.33 -5.21 -6.41
CA ILE A 232 9.70 -4.67 -6.53
C ILE A 232 10.56 -5.58 -7.42
N ILE A 233 10.52 -6.90 -7.19
CA ILE A 233 11.27 -7.87 -8.00
C ILE A 233 10.78 -7.84 -9.46
N GLY A 234 9.46 -7.85 -9.68
CA GLY A 234 8.88 -7.79 -11.02
C GLY A 234 9.21 -6.51 -11.78
N SER A 235 9.20 -5.36 -11.08
CA SER A 235 9.48 -4.05 -11.69
C SER A 235 10.95 -3.90 -12.13
N GLN A 236 11.89 -4.58 -11.45
CA GLN A 236 13.31 -4.57 -11.85
C GLN A 236 13.54 -5.20 -13.23
N LEU A 237 12.59 -6.01 -13.72
CA LEU A 237 12.69 -6.64 -15.03
C LEU A 237 12.33 -5.68 -16.16
N ILE A 238 11.47 -4.67 -15.91
CA ILE A 238 10.95 -3.77 -16.96
C ILE A 238 10.67 -2.36 -16.37
N ILE A 239 11.67 -1.47 -16.34
CA ILE A 239 11.49 -0.07 -15.90
C ILE A 239 10.38 0.65 -16.68
N ALA A 240 10.27 0.36 -17.98
CA ALA A 240 9.22 0.92 -18.85
C ALA A 240 7.80 0.45 -18.47
N ALA A 241 7.66 -0.58 -17.62
CA ALA A 241 6.37 -1.05 -17.14
C ALA A 241 5.88 -0.29 -15.90
N LEU A 242 6.71 0.54 -15.25
CA LEU A 242 6.33 1.26 -14.02
C LEU A 242 5.00 2.04 -14.15
N PRO A 243 4.72 2.80 -15.22
CA PRO A 243 3.43 3.47 -15.38
C PRO A 243 2.23 2.51 -15.44
N TYR A 244 2.41 1.35 -16.08
CA TYR A 244 1.39 0.31 -16.15
C TYR A 244 1.17 -0.34 -14.78
N LEU A 245 2.24 -0.56 -14.01
CA LEU A 245 2.15 -1.18 -12.68
C LEU A 245 1.53 -0.23 -11.65
N LEU A 246 1.86 1.06 -11.68
CA LEU A 246 1.25 2.08 -10.82
C LEU A 246 -0.25 2.14 -11.04
N SER A 247 -0.65 2.26 -12.31
CA SER A 247 -2.06 2.32 -12.67
C SER A 247 -2.78 1.00 -12.46
N PHE A 248 -2.11 -0.15 -12.63
CA PHE A 248 -2.63 -1.45 -12.21
C PHE A 248 -2.97 -1.48 -10.73
N ALA A 249 -2.07 -1.05 -9.85
CA ALA A 249 -2.34 -0.99 -8.42
C ALA A 249 -3.51 -0.04 -8.11
N ALA A 250 -3.59 1.11 -8.79
CA ALA A 250 -4.70 2.05 -8.64
C ALA A 250 -6.06 1.48 -9.08
N GLY A 251 -6.09 0.77 -10.21
CA GLY A 251 -7.30 0.12 -10.71
C GLY A 251 -7.77 -1.00 -9.80
N ALA A 252 -6.83 -1.81 -9.31
CA ALA A 252 -7.11 -2.85 -8.34
C ALA A 252 -7.64 -2.27 -7.02
N MET A 253 -7.05 -1.21 -6.48
CA MET A 253 -7.56 -0.55 -5.26
C MET A 253 -8.93 0.10 -5.47
N LEU A 254 -9.18 0.73 -6.63
CA LEU A 254 -10.49 1.31 -6.92
C LEU A 254 -11.59 0.25 -7.09
N TYR A 255 -11.25 -0.95 -7.58
CA TYR A 255 -12.17 -2.08 -7.57
C TYR A 255 -12.62 -2.43 -6.13
N VAL A 256 -11.66 -2.64 -5.21
CA VAL A 256 -11.91 -2.93 -3.77
C VAL A 256 -12.82 -1.86 -3.15
N VAL A 257 -12.51 -0.58 -3.38
CA VAL A 257 -13.32 0.53 -2.85
C VAL A 257 -14.78 0.42 -3.30
N VAL A 258 -15.01 0.18 -4.59
CA VAL A 258 -16.36 0.17 -5.17
C VAL A 258 -17.12 -1.09 -4.78
N GLU A 259 -16.47 -2.24 -4.81
CA GLU A 259 -17.15 -3.53 -4.59
C GLU A 259 -17.42 -3.80 -3.10
N GLU A 260 -16.59 -3.28 -2.20
CA GLU A 260 -16.67 -3.65 -0.79
C GLU A 260 -16.96 -2.45 0.12
N LEU A 261 -16.11 -1.42 0.09
CA LEU A 261 -16.17 -0.33 1.06
C LEU A 261 -17.38 0.58 0.82
N MET A 262 -17.71 0.86 -0.44
CA MET A 262 -18.87 1.68 -0.83
C MET A 262 -20.21 1.02 -0.43
N PRO A 263 -20.41 -0.30 -0.64
CA PRO A 263 -21.52 -1.02 -0.05
C PRO A 263 -21.50 -0.97 1.47
N GLU A 264 -20.38 -1.27 2.12
CA GLU A 264 -20.29 -1.33 3.59
C GLU A 264 -20.66 0.01 4.25
N LEU A 265 -20.15 1.15 3.74
CA LEU A 265 -20.52 2.47 4.26
C LEU A 265 -22.00 2.81 4.01
N SER A 266 -22.62 2.20 2.99
CA SER A 266 -24.02 2.42 2.61
C SER A 266 -25.00 1.44 3.28
N GLN A 267 -24.53 0.39 3.93
CA GLN A 267 -25.39 -0.62 4.57
C GLN A 267 -26.22 -0.08 5.75
N GLY A 268 -27.47 -0.52 5.85
CA GLY A 268 -28.38 -0.17 6.95
C GLY A 268 -29.06 1.19 6.80
N LYS A 269 -29.53 1.79 7.91
CA LYS A 269 -30.27 3.06 7.90
C LYS A 269 -29.40 4.20 7.37
N HIS A 270 -29.89 5.05 6.48
CA HIS A 270 -29.13 6.17 5.93
C HIS A 270 -28.43 7.02 7.01
N SER A 271 -27.16 7.35 6.81
CA SER A 271 -26.35 8.19 7.70
C SER A 271 -25.33 8.98 6.88
N ASN A 272 -25.17 10.28 7.18
CA ASN A 272 -24.17 11.12 6.54
C ASN A 272 -22.75 10.88 7.08
N LEU A 273 -22.60 10.13 8.17
CA LEU A 273 -21.30 9.95 8.82
C LEU A 273 -20.30 9.17 7.95
N GLY A 274 -20.75 8.17 7.18
CA GLY A 274 -19.89 7.48 6.22
C GLY A 274 -19.29 8.45 5.20
N THR A 275 -20.12 9.32 4.63
CA THR A 275 -19.70 10.37 3.69
C THR A 275 -18.75 11.38 4.32
N VAL A 276 -19.00 11.82 5.56
CA VAL A 276 -18.10 12.74 6.27
C VAL A 276 -16.73 12.10 6.50
N PHE A 277 -16.70 10.85 6.97
CA PHE A 277 -15.43 10.16 7.21
C PHE A 277 -14.69 9.82 5.91
N PHE A 278 -15.41 9.52 4.82
CA PHE A 278 -14.84 9.46 3.48
C PHE A 278 -14.15 10.77 3.11
N SER A 279 -14.83 11.91 3.24
CA SER A 279 -14.23 13.21 2.94
C SER A 279 -13.01 13.52 3.81
N ILE A 280 -13.02 13.09 5.08
CA ILE A 280 -11.88 13.24 5.99
C ILE A 280 -10.70 12.38 5.53
N GLY A 281 -10.92 11.09 5.25
CA GLY A 281 -9.88 10.17 4.77
C GLY A 281 -9.27 10.63 3.44
N PHE A 282 -10.14 11.03 2.51
CA PHE A 282 -9.74 11.58 1.21
C PHE A 282 -8.87 12.84 1.37
N SER A 283 -9.32 13.79 2.18
CA SER A 283 -8.58 15.04 2.41
C SER A 283 -7.26 14.79 3.13
N LEU A 284 -7.24 13.87 4.10
CA LEU A 284 -6.02 13.49 4.82
C LEU A 284 -4.98 12.92 3.85
N MET A 285 -5.38 11.97 3.00
CA MET A 285 -4.47 11.36 2.05
C MET A 285 -4.00 12.34 0.98
N MET A 286 -4.89 13.20 0.48
CA MET A 286 -4.51 14.29 -0.43
C MET A 286 -3.46 15.23 0.21
N ILE A 287 -3.63 15.58 1.49
CA ILE A 287 -2.65 16.40 2.22
C ILE A 287 -1.33 15.64 2.40
N LEU A 288 -1.38 14.36 2.78
CA LEU A 288 -0.17 13.55 2.94
C LEU A 288 0.62 13.48 1.63
N ASP A 289 -0.05 13.24 0.51
CA ASP A 289 0.58 13.18 -0.81
C ASP A 289 1.16 14.54 -1.19
N VAL A 290 0.33 15.59 -1.26
CA VAL A 290 0.76 16.91 -1.76
C VAL A 290 1.78 17.60 -0.84
N ALA A 291 1.74 17.34 0.48
CA ALA A 291 2.66 17.98 1.43
C ALA A 291 3.99 17.23 1.60
N LEU A 292 4.02 15.91 1.36
CA LEU A 292 5.21 15.08 1.57
C LEU A 292 5.81 14.54 0.26
N GLY A 293 5.09 14.61 -0.86
CA GLY A 293 5.51 14.08 -2.17
C GLY A 293 5.49 15.15 -3.24
#